data_AF-A0A4D8Q715-F1
#
_entry.id   AF-A0A4D8Q715-F1
#
_cell.length_a   1.000
_cell.length_b   1.000
_cell.length_c   1.000
_cell.angle_alpha   90.00
_cell.angle_beta   90.00
_cell.angle_gamma   90.00
#
_symmetry.space_group_name_H-M   'P 1'
#
loop_
_entity.id
_entity.type
_entity.pdbx_description
1 polymer ?
#
loop_
_entity_poly.entity_id
_entity_poly.type
_entity_poly.pdbx_seq_one_letter_code
_entity_poly.pdbx_strand_id
1 'polypeptide(L)' 'MVYATEGFERVTLFAADDDRFAVTAPVAVVLNGVSVVYWRQGQHLYALCAELPPDTLLALAEAARASWF' A
#
# COMPACT_ATOMS: atom_id res chain seq x y z
N MET A 1 -3.44 10.62 -7.26
CA MET A 1 -3.05 11.61 -6.23
C MET A 1 -1.77 11.11 -5.59
N VAL A 2 -0.73 11.94 -5.51
CA VAL A 2 0.56 11.56 -4.88
C VAL A 2 0.47 11.95 -3.42
N TYR A 3 0.70 10.98 -2.53
CA TYR A 3 0.73 11.20 -1.08
C TYR A 3 2.20 11.34 -0.63
N ALA A 4 2.45 12.06 0.45
CA ALA A 4 3.78 12.18 1.03
C ALA A 4 3.75 11.78 2.51
N THR A 5 4.83 11.16 2.99
CA THR A 5 5.03 10.94 4.43
C THR A 5 5.30 12.27 5.15
N GLU A 6 5.26 12.29 6.48
CA GLU A 6 5.72 13.46 7.27
C GLU A 6 7.18 13.83 6.98
N GLY A 7 7.98 12.86 6.49
CA GLY A 7 9.36 13.05 6.01
C GLY A 7 9.48 13.51 4.55
N PHE A 8 8.37 13.86 3.88
CA PHE A 8 8.31 14.26 2.45
C PHE A 8 8.68 13.17 1.43
N GLU A 9 8.66 11.90 1.82
CA GLU A 9 8.91 10.80 0.89
C GLU A 9 7.69 10.57 0.01
N ARG A 10 7.90 10.33 -1.29
CA ARG A 10 6.82 10.17 -2.27
C ARG A 10 6.18 8.79 -2.17
N VAL A 11 4.86 8.77 -2.07
CA VAL A 11 4.02 7.58 -2.05
C VAL A 11 3.03 7.62 -3.21
N THR A 12 2.98 6.55 -4.00
CA THR A 12 2.02 6.41 -5.11
C THR A 12 0.95 5.40 -4.75
N LEU A 13 -0.33 5.82 -4.78
CA LEU A 13 -1.49 4.95 -4.57
C LEU A 13 -2.06 4.50 -5.91
N PHE A 14 -2.11 3.19 -6.14
CA PHE A 14 -2.81 2.59 -7.29
C PHE A 14 -4.06 1.84 -6.82
N ALA A 15 -5.17 2.02 -7.56
CA ALA A 15 -6.38 1.24 -7.37
C ALA A 15 -6.90 0.68 -8.69
N ALA A 16 -7.28 -0.60 -8.67
CA ALA A 16 -7.86 -1.33 -9.80
C ALA A 16 -9.05 -2.17 -9.32
N ASP A 17 -10.05 -2.34 -10.17
CA ASP A 17 -11.16 -3.27 -9.97
C ASP A 17 -10.79 -4.60 -10.63
N ASP A 18 -10.52 -5.62 -9.82
CA ASP A 18 -10.14 -6.97 -10.28
C ASP A 18 -10.77 -8.01 -9.36
N ASP A 19 -11.53 -8.94 -9.91
CA ASP A 19 -12.23 -10.02 -9.23
C ASP A 19 -11.34 -11.22 -8.87
N ARG A 20 -10.10 -11.27 -9.38
CA ARG A 20 -9.13 -12.35 -9.15
C ARG A 20 -8.06 -12.02 -8.13
N PHE A 21 -8.00 -10.78 -7.65
CA PHE A 21 -7.05 -10.38 -6.62
C PHE A 21 -7.55 -10.75 -5.22
N ALA A 22 -6.92 -11.76 -4.61
CA ALA A 22 -7.38 -12.39 -3.36
C ALA A 22 -6.69 -11.88 -2.09
N VAL A 23 -5.79 -10.88 -2.19
CA VAL A 23 -5.00 -10.41 -1.06
C VAL A 23 -5.80 -9.37 -0.27
N THR A 24 -6.45 -9.80 0.80
CA THR A 24 -7.33 -8.96 1.64
C THR A 24 -6.60 -8.25 2.77
N ALA A 25 -5.53 -8.86 3.31
CA ALA A 25 -4.64 -8.21 4.26
C ALA A 25 -3.45 -7.56 3.51
N PRO A 26 -2.92 -6.42 3.99
CA PRO A 26 -1.68 -5.85 3.51
C PRO A 26 -0.54 -6.87 3.43
N VAL A 27 0.10 -6.92 2.25
CA VAL A 27 1.28 -7.75 2.00
C VAL A 27 2.38 -6.87 1.43
N ALA A 28 3.57 -6.95 2.03
CA ALA A 28 4.77 -6.25 1.56
C ALA A 28 5.61 -7.13 0.63
N VAL A 29 6.15 -6.52 -0.42
CA VAL A 29 7.13 -7.11 -1.33
C VAL A 29 8.20 -6.06 -1.67
N VAL A 30 9.43 -6.50 -1.90
CA VAL A 30 10.49 -5.63 -2.44
C VAL A 30 10.61 -5.90 -3.94
N LEU A 31 10.44 -4.85 -4.74
CA LEU A 31 10.59 -4.89 -6.20
C LEU A 31 11.65 -3.87 -6.61
N ASN A 32 12.75 -4.34 -7.20
CA ASN A 32 13.84 -3.48 -7.66
C ASN A 32 14.38 -2.51 -6.59
N GLY A 33 14.42 -2.94 -5.33
CA GLY A 33 14.88 -2.12 -4.20
C GLY A 33 13.83 -1.16 -3.63
N VAL A 34 12.63 -1.11 -4.19
CA VAL A 34 11.50 -0.33 -3.68
C VAL A 34 10.54 -1.25 -2.94
N SER A 35 10.12 -0.84 -1.75
CA SER A 35 9.08 -1.56 -1.01
C SER A 35 7.72 -1.22 -1.58
N VAL A 36 6.91 -2.25 -1.81
CA VAL A 36 5.54 -2.15 -2.30
C VAL A 36 4.65 -2.95 -1.36
N VAL A 37 3.60 -2.33 -0.86
CA VAL A 37 2.55 -3.01 -0.09
C VAL A 37 1.25 -2.94 -0.87
N TYR A 38 0.53 -4.05 -0.98
CA TYR A 38 -0.75 -4.08 -1.67
C TYR A 38 -1.79 -4.87 -0.88
N TRP A 39 -3.06 -4.48 -1.01
CA TRP A 39 -4.20 -5.16 -0.40
C TRP A 39 -5.50 -4.86 -1.15
N ARG A 40 -6.55 -5.57 -0.80
CA ARG A 40 -7.92 -5.36 -1.27
C ARG A 40 -8.81 -5.03 -0.08
N GLN A 41 -9.63 -3.99 -0.24
CA GLN A 41 -10.69 -3.66 0.70
C GLN A 41 -11.99 -3.42 -0.08
N GLY A 42 -12.98 -4.29 0.13
CA GLY A 42 -14.20 -4.32 -0.69
C GLY A 42 -13.89 -4.68 -2.15
N GLN A 43 -14.32 -3.83 -3.08
CA GLN A 43 -14.06 -3.99 -4.52
C GLN A 43 -12.77 -3.30 -5.00
N HIS A 44 -12.08 -2.58 -4.11
CA HIS A 44 -10.93 -1.79 -4.51
C HIS A 44 -9.63 -2.48 -4.11
N LEU A 45 -8.70 -2.52 -5.05
CA LEU A 45 -7.29 -2.81 -4.80
C LEU A 45 -6.57 -1.52 -4.38
N TYR A 46 -5.59 -1.64 -3.50
CA TYR A 46 -4.75 -0.55 -3.05
C TYR A 46 -3.30 -1.00 -3.11
N ALA A 47 -2.40 -0.09 -3.49
CA ALA A 47 -0.97 -0.29 -3.41
C ALA A 47 -0.30 0.97 -2.86
N LEU A 48 0.68 0.80 -1.98
CA LEU A 48 1.57 1.82 -1.44
C LEU A 48 2.99 1.46 -1.86
N CYS A 49 3.72 2.40 -2.44
CA CYS A 49 5.11 2.20 -2.85
C CYS A 49 5.99 3.29 -2.24
N ALA A 50 7.10 2.92 -1.60
CA ALA A 50 8.06 3.86 -1.04
C ALA A 50 9.47 3.25 -0.92
N GLU A 51 10.49 4.11 -0.90
CA GLU A 51 11.87 3.75 -0.55
C GLU A 51 12.04 3.64 0.98
N LEU A 52 11.19 2.83 1.61
CA LEU A 52 11.16 2.59 3.06
C LEU A 52 11.34 1.10 3.35
N PRO A 53 11.75 0.71 4.57
CA PRO A 53 11.74 -0.70 4.98
C PRO A 53 10.33 -1.32 4.80
N PRO A 54 10.23 -2.58 4.33
CA PRO A 54 8.95 -3.26 4.09
C PRO A 54 8.03 -3.26 5.32
N ASP A 55 8.59 -3.49 6.51
CA ASP A 55 7.83 -3.53 7.76
C ASP A 55 7.22 -2.17 8.12
N THR A 56 7.95 -1.09 7.84
CA THR A 56 7.45 0.29 8.04
C THR A 56 6.30 0.58 7.07
N LEU A 57 6.47 0.23 5.79
CA LEU A 57 5.43 0.43 4.79
C LEU A 57 4.19 -0.42 5.07
N LEU A 58 4.37 -1.63 5.60
CA LEU A 58 3.30 -2.53 6.00
C LEU A 58 2.48 -1.95 7.16
N ALA A 59 3.15 -1.40 8.18
CA ALA A 59 2.47 -0.73 9.29
C ALA A 59 1.65 0.48 8.83
N LEU A 60 2.17 1.27 7.88
CA LEU A 60 1.44 2.39 7.27
C LEU A 60 0.21 1.92 6.48
N ALA A 61 0.33 0.81 5.74
CA ALA A 61 -0.78 0.23 5.00
C ALA A 61 -1.90 -0.29 5.92
N GLU A 62 -1.54 -0.94 7.03
CA GLU A 62 -2.51 -1.39 8.04
C GLU A 62 -3.22 -0.21 8.71
N ALA A 63 -2.48 0.86 9.06
CA ALA A 63 -3.07 2.08 9.61
C ALA A 63 -4.04 2.74 8.60
N ALA A 64 -3.65 2.84 7.32
CA ALA A 64 -4.50 3.39 6.27
C ALA A 64 -5.80 2.58 6.11
N ARG A 65 -5.69 1.24 6.03
CA ARG A 65 -6.82 0.31 5.93
C ARG A 65 -7.79 0.44 7.11
N ALA A 66 -7.26 0.64 8.32
CA ALA A 66 -8.06 0.80 9.54
C ALA A 66 -8.70 2.20 9.68
N SER A 67 -8.14 3.23 9.04
CA SER A 67 -8.64 4.61 9.14
C SER A 67 -9.87 4.90 8.28
N TRP A 68 -10.13 4.08 7.26
CA TRP A 68 -11.32 4.15 6.42
C TRP A 68 -12.48 3.35 7.04
N PHE A 69 -13.15 3.99 8.02
CA PHE A 69 -14.51 3.67 8.46
C PHE A 69 -15.45 4.82 8.13
#